data_AF-A0A6P7HDN6-F1
#
_entry.id   AF-A0A6P7HDN6-F1
#
_cell.length_a   1.000
_cell.length_b   1.000
_cell.length_c   1.000
_cell.angle_alpha   90.00
_cell.angle_beta   90.00
_cell.angle_gamma   90.00
#
_symmetry.space_group_name_H-M   'P 1'
#
loop_
_entity.id
_entity.type
_entity.pdbx_description
1 polymer ?
#
loop_
_entity_poly.entity_id
_entity_poly.type
_entity_poly.pdbx_seq_one_letter_code
_entity_poly.pdbx_strand_id
1 'polypeptide(L)'
;MNVSCFEKKSDKEKIDMLVYLMGNEAEEILIQQNVGNSDEYADILTKLDKYFIPQRNVIFERYKFNSRVQRPGEPVENFITSLHAMAEHCNYGTLKDELVRDRIVIGVLDMKVSESLQLRDKLTLAEANTAVRQAELQSSQNKIIRQEQTVSSVRSSAKKSVDQNKKQSTSQERWTYSGISTCKDRAKCPAKLSNCRSCLKRGHWNAVSK
;
A
#
# COMPACT_ATOMS: atom_id res chain seq x y z
N MET A 1 34.58 -35.45 12.53
CA MET A 1 34.50 -36.79 11.90
C MET A 1 34.17 -36.58 10.44
N ASN A 2 34.96 -37.17 9.55
CA ASN A 2 34.89 -36.95 8.10
C ASN A 2 33.77 -37.83 7.51
N VAL A 3 32.75 -37.23 6.89
CA VAL A 3 31.53 -37.92 6.37
C VAL A 3 31.80 -38.62 5.02
N SER A 4 33.04 -38.62 4.54
CA SER A 4 33.47 -39.13 3.23
C SER A 4 33.33 -40.64 3.01
N CYS A 5 32.91 -41.41 4.03
CA CYS A 5 32.71 -42.86 3.92
C CYS A 5 31.23 -43.28 3.91
N PHE A 6 30.28 -42.35 4.10
CA PHE A 6 28.85 -42.69 4.12
C PHE A 6 28.33 -43.08 2.73
N GLU A 7 28.76 -42.38 1.69
CA GLU A 7 28.34 -42.65 0.30
C GLU A 7 28.79 -44.02 -0.20
N LYS A 8 29.88 -44.55 0.35
CA LYS A 8 30.46 -45.85 -0.05
C LYS A 8 29.84 -47.06 0.65
N LYS A 9 28.98 -46.84 1.65
CA LYS A 9 28.31 -47.91 2.40
C LYS A 9 27.17 -48.51 1.58
N SER A 10 26.88 -49.78 1.83
CA SER A 10 25.67 -50.43 1.32
C SER A 10 24.42 -49.74 1.89
N ASP A 11 23.30 -49.83 1.18
CA ASP A 11 22.06 -49.20 1.62
C ASP A 11 21.59 -49.78 2.96
N LYS A 12 21.76 -51.08 3.18
CA LYS A 12 21.52 -51.72 4.48
C LYS A 12 22.30 -51.06 5.62
N GLU A 13 23.61 -50.83 5.46
CA GLU A 13 24.43 -50.16 6.48
C GLU A 13 24.03 -48.70 6.70
N LYS A 14 23.54 -48.01 5.66
CA LYS A 14 23.01 -46.64 5.79
C LYS A 14 21.69 -46.61 6.55
N ILE A 15 20.82 -47.60 6.31
CA ILE A 15 19.54 -47.77 6.99
C ILE A 15 19.77 -48.09 8.47
N ASP A 16 20.61 -49.07 8.78
CA ASP A 16 20.94 -49.45 10.16
C ASP A 16 21.55 -48.27 10.94
N MET A 17 22.44 -47.52 10.30
CA MET A 17 23.03 -46.32 10.89
C MET A 17 22.00 -45.19 11.10
N LEU A 18 21.06 -45.02 10.18
CA LEU A 18 19.97 -44.06 10.30
C LEU A 18 19.04 -44.42 11.48
N VAL A 19 18.62 -45.68 11.56
CA VAL A 19 17.78 -46.20 12.67
C VAL A 19 18.49 -46.00 14.00
N TYR A 20 19.78 -46.36 14.08
CA TYR A 20 20.59 -46.17 15.28
C TYR A 20 20.67 -44.69 15.72
N LEU A 21 20.87 -43.77 14.77
CA LEU A 21 20.98 -42.34 15.07
C LEU A 21 19.65 -41.70 15.47
N MET A 22 18.54 -42.17 14.90
CA MET A 22 17.20 -41.68 15.23
C MET A 22 16.66 -42.28 16.54
N GLY A 23 17.24 -43.38 17.01
CA GLY A 23 16.90 -44.02 18.28
C GLY A 23 15.70 -44.96 18.20
N ASN A 24 15.33 -45.57 19.32
CA ASN A 24 14.34 -46.66 19.38
C ASN A 24 12.95 -46.26 18.83
N GLU A 25 12.56 -44.98 18.95
CA GLU A 25 11.30 -44.47 18.40
C GLU A 25 11.27 -44.52 16.86
N ALA A 26 12.43 -44.55 16.20
CA ALA A 26 12.54 -44.64 14.75
C ALA A 26 12.11 -45.99 14.20
N GLU A 27 12.40 -47.09 14.91
CA GLU A 27 11.97 -48.42 14.53
C GLU A 27 10.45 -48.52 14.50
N GLU A 28 9.78 -47.97 15.52
CA GLU A 28 8.32 -47.92 15.58
C GLU A 28 7.73 -47.14 14.41
N ILE A 29 8.30 -45.97 14.08
CA ILE A 29 7.86 -45.13 12.95
C ILE A 29 8.07 -45.86 11.60
N LEU A 30 9.21 -46.52 11.41
CA LEU A 30 9.52 -47.26 10.19
C LEU A 30 8.60 -48.48 10.01
N ILE A 31 8.25 -49.16 11.10
CA ILE A 31 7.26 -50.25 11.09
C ILE A 31 5.87 -49.70 10.74
N GLN A 32 5.45 -48.63 11.41
CA GLN A 32 4.13 -48.01 11.20
C GLN A 32 3.94 -47.51 9.76
N GLN A 33 4.99 -46.96 9.14
CA GLN A 33 4.98 -46.47 7.76
C GLN A 33 5.19 -47.59 6.71
N ASN A 34 5.23 -48.87 7.12
CA ASN A 34 5.52 -50.04 6.28
C ASN A 34 6.83 -49.88 5.47
N VAL A 35 7.86 -49.35 6.14
CA VAL A 35 9.17 -48.98 5.59
C VAL A 35 10.24 -50.01 5.95
N GLY A 36 10.03 -50.78 7.03
CA GLY A 36 10.95 -51.84 7.47
C GLY A 36 11.18 -53.00 6.47
N ASN A 37 10.44 -53.02 5.35
CA ASN A 37 10.60 -54.01 4.27
C ASN A 37 11.31 -53.44 3.03
N SER A 38 11.80 -52.19 3.07
CA SER A 38 12.49 -51.54 1.96
C SER A 38 14.00 -51.71 2.10
N ASP A 39 14.65 -52.31 1.10
CA ASP A 39 16.10 -52.47 1.09
C ASP A 39 16.84 -51.24 0.51
N GLU A 40 16.10 -50.29 -0.06
CA GLU A 40 16.65 -49.06 -0.66
C GLU A 40 16.63 -47.90 0.32
N TYR A 41 17.80 -47.30 0.56
CA TYR A 41 17.97 -46.19 1.50
C TYR A 41 17.20 -44.93 1.06
N ALA A 42 17.12 -44.68 -0.26
CA ALA A 42 16.43 -43.53 -0.83
C ALA A 42 14.91 -43.57 -0.60
N ASP A 43 14.30 -44.75 -0.68
CA ASP A 43 12.88 -44.94 -0.43
C ASP A 43 12.53 -44.70 1.05
N ILE A 44 13.41 -45.13 1.96
CA ILE A 44 13.27 -44.90 3.39
C ILE A 44 13.30 -43.41 3.70
N LEU A 45 14.29 -42.68 3.17
CA LEU A 45 14.35 -41.23 3.31
C LEU A 45 13.08 -40.54 2.79
N THR A 46 12.60 -40.93 1.60
CA THR A 46 11.40 -40.33 1.01
C THR A 46 10.15 -40.53 1.86
N LYS A 47 10.01 -41.71 2.48
CA LYS A 47 8.87 -42.01 3.36
C LYS A 47 8.99 -41.30 4.72
N LEU A 48 10.20 -41.23 5.28
CA LEU A 48 10.46 -40.47 6.51
C LEU A 48 10.23 -38.97 6.30
N ASP A 49 10.66 -38.41 5.17
CA ASP A 49 10.38 -37.02 4.79
C ASP A 49 8.87 -36.77 4.72
N LYS A 50 8.10 -37.68 4.10
CA LYS A 50 6.63 -37.58 4.08
C LYS A 50 5.99 -37.67 5.45
N TYR A 51 6.59 -38.40 6.39
CA TYR A 51 6.08 -38.59 7.74
C TYR A 51 6.39 -37.39 8.65
N PHE A 52 7.64 -36.93 8.66
CA PHE A 52 8.11 -35.86 9.55
C PHE A 52 7.84 -34.46 9.04
N ILE A 53 7.79 -34.27 7.73
CA ILE A 53 7.32 -33.01 7.15
C ILE A 53 5.80 -33.09 7.19
N PRO A 54 5.10 -32.34 8.07
CA PRO A 54 3.66 -32.25 7.94
C PRO A 54 3.37 -31.83 6.51
N GLN A 55 2.60 -32.65 5.78
CA GLN A 55 2.14 -32.29 4.45
C GLN A 55 1.30 -31.02 4.61
N ARG A 56 1.95 -29.86 4.47
CA ARG A 56 1.27 -28.58 4.47
C ARG A 56 0.22 -28.70 3.39
N ASN A 57 -1.03 -28.51 3.78
CA ASN A 57 -2.12 -28.55 2.84
C ASN A 57 -1.90 -27.40 1.85
N VAL A 58 -1.34 -27.73 0.69
CA VAL A 58 -0.96 -26.75 -0.34
C VAL A 58 -2.17 -25.92 -0.74
N ILE A 59 -3.37 -26.51 -0.77
CA ILE A 59 -4.61 -25.80 -1.06
C ILE A 59 -4.89 -24.74 0.00
N PHE A 60 -4.71 -25.08 1.28
CA PHE A 60 -4.88 -24.13 2.38
C PHE A 60 -3.83 -23.01 2.35
N GLU A 61 -2.57 -23.32 2.05
CA GLU A 61 -1.52 -22.30 1.94
C GLU A 61 -1.77 -21.36 0.75
N ARG A 62 -2.19 -21.90 -0.39
CA ARG A 62 -2.64 -21.11 -1.56
C ARG A 62 -3.86 -20.27 -1.23
N TYR A 63 -4.81 -20.78 -0.46
CA TYR A 63 -5.95 -20.01 0.03
C TYR A 63 -5.49 -18.81 0.87
N LYS A 64 -4.59 -19.02 1.84
CA LYS A 64 -4.04 -17.93 2.65
C LYS A 64 -3.33 -16.89 1.78
N PHE A 65 -2.49 -17.33 0.86
CA PHE A 65 -1.75 -16.46 -0.06
C PHE A 65 -2.71 -15.63 -0.92
N ASN A 66 -3.73 -16.27 -1.52
CA ASN A 66 -4.67 -15.57 -2.39
C ASN A 66 -5.64 -14.67 -1.61
N SER A 67 -5.88 -14.94 -0.33
CA SER A 67 -6.68 -14.09 0.55
C SER A 67 -5.89 -12.91 1.13
N ARG A 68 -4.58 -12.83 0.86
CA ARG A 68 -3.71 -11.82 1.44
C ARG A 68 -3.87 -10.48 0.73
N VAL A 69 -4.32 -9.47 1.48
CA VAL A 69 -4.38 -8.05 1.08
C VAL A 69 -3.66 -7.19 2.11
N GLN A 70 -3.03 -6.10 1.68
CA GLN A 70 -2.35 -5.12 2.55
C GLN A 70 -3.36 -4.56 3.56
N ARG A 71 -3.01 -4.63 4.84
CA ARG A 71 -3.89 -4.13 5.91
C ARG A 71 -3.80 -2.60 6.02
N PRO A 72 -4.85 -1.93 6.50
CA PRO A 72 -4.75 -0.50 6.84
C PRO A 72 -3.62 -0.24 7.84
N GLY A 73 -2.72 0.68 7.49
CA GLY A 73 -1.56 1.03 8.32
C GLY A 73 -0.39 0.04 8.25
N GLU A 74 -0.49 -1.04 7.47
CA GLU A 74 0.62 -1.93 7.23
C GLU A 74 1.60 -1.32 6.21
N PRO A 75 2.91 -1.23 6.53
CA PRO A 75 3.93 -0.83 5.56
C PRO A 75 3.99 -1.78 4.37
N VAL A 76 4.16 -1.22 3.16
CA VAL A 76 4.18 -2.01 1.92
C VAL A 76 5.27 -3.08 1.91
N GLU A 77 6.42 -2.81 2.54
CA GLU A 77 7.51 -3.80 2.67
C GLU A 77 7.10 -5.03 3.47
N ASN A 78 6.31 -4.85 4.54
CA ASN A 78 5.84 -5.96 5.36
C ASN A 78 4.84 -6.83 4.58
N PHE A 79 3.99 -6.19 3.77
CA PHE A 79 3.08 -6.87 2.87
C PHE A 79 3.84 -7.71 1.83
N ILE A 80 4.81 -7.13 1.11
CA ILE A 80 5.63 -7.82 0.11
C ILE A 80 6.39 -9.00 0.75
N THR A 81 7.04 -8.75 1.89
CA THR A 81 7.81 -9.79 2.61
C THR A 81 6.91 -10.96 3.03
N SER A 82 5.70 -10.65 3.52
CA SER A 82 4.71 -11.68 3.86
C SER A 82 4.32 -12.53 2.65
N LEU A 83 4.10 -11.91 1.49
CA LEU A 83 3.74 -12.63 0.26
C LEU A 83 4.83 -13.61 -0.18
N HIS A 84 6.09 -13.18 -0.15
CA HIS A 84 7.22 -14.06 -0.46
C HIS A 84 7.29 -15.25 0.51
N ALA A 85 7.18 -15.00 1.81
CA ALA A 85 7.20 -16.06 2.82
C ALA A 85 6.06 -17.07 2.64
N MET A 86 4.84 -16.59 2.34
CA MET A 86 3.69 -17.45 2.10
C MET A 86 3.82 -18.27 0.81
N ALA A 87 4.42 -17.69 -0.23
CA ALA A 87 4.60 -18.36 -1.52
C ALA A 87 5.53 -19.58 -1.42
N GLU A 88 6.47 -19.62 -0.46
CA GLU A 88 7.34 -20.78 -0.21
C GLU A 88 6.56 -22.06 0.13
N HIS A 89 5.33 -21.92 0.62
CA HIS A 89 4.51 -23.05 1.07
C HIS A 89 3.41 -23.40 0.07
N CYS A 90 3.31 -22.66 -1.04
CA CYS A 90 2.26 -22.81 -2.04
C CYS A 90 2.62 -23.78 -3.17
N ASN A 91 3.86 -24.26 -3.23
CA ASN A 91 4.37 -25.13 -4.29
C ASN A 91 4.05 -24.57 -5.70
N TYR A 92 4.37 -23.30 -5.94
CA TYR A 92 4.11 -22.63 -7.22
C TYR A 92 5.19 -22.89 -8.28
N GLY A 93 6.35 -23.43 -7.89
CA GLY A 93 7.45 -23.72 -8.81
C GLY A 93 7.91 -22.45 -9.53
N THR A 94 8.05 -22.53 -10.85
CA THR A 94 8.53 -21.43 -11.71
C THR A 94 7.59 -20.23 -11.76
N LEU A 95 6.31 -20.40 -11.44
CA LEU A 95 5.30 -19.33 -11.46
C LEU A 95 5.30 -18.47 -10.18
N LYS A 96 6.17 -18.79 -9.21
CA LYS A 96 6.19 -18.11 -7.91
C LYS A 96 6.26 -16.59 -8.04
N ASP A 97 7.17 -16.07 -8.85
CA ASP A 97 7.38 -14.62 -8.99
C ASP A 97 6.21 -13.94 -9.71
N GLU A 98 5.62 -14.59 -10.71
CA GLU A 98 4.43 -14.09 -11.41
C GLU A 98 3.23 -14.01 -10.46
N LEU A 99 3.01 -15.04 -9.64
CA LEU A 99 1.89 -15.07 -8.70
C LEU A 99 2.08 -14.08 -7.55
N VAL A 100 3.32 -13.87 -7.08
CA VAL A 100 3.63 -12.81 -6.11
C VAL A 100 3.35 -11.44 -6.72
N ARG A 101 3.80 -11.18 -7.95
CA ARG A 101 3.50 -9.93 -8.67
C ARG A 101 1.99 -9.70 -8.76
N ASP A 102 1.24 -10.69 -9.20
CA ASP A 102 -0.22 -10.58 -9.36
C ASP A 102 -0.91 -10.31 -8.02
N ARG A 103 -0.43 -10.95 -6.94
CA ARG A 103 -0.94 -10.72 -5.60
C ARG A 103 -0.61 -9.33 -5.07
N ILE A 104 0.55 -8.76 -5.42
CA ILE A 104 0.88 -7.36 -5.10
C ILE A 104 -0.09 -6.43 -5.81
N VAL A 105 -0.32 -6.63 -7.12
CA VAL A 105 -1.22 -5.78 -7.92
C VAL A 105 -2.63 -5.81 -7.35
N ILE A 106 -3.16 -6.99 -7.03
CA ILE A 106 -4.53 -7.16 -6.53
C ILE A 106 -4.65 -6.72 -5.06
N GLY A 107 -3.64 -7.01 -4.24
CA GLY A 107 -3.72 -6.91 -2.79
C GLY A 107 -3.20 -5.61 -2.19
N VAL A 108 -2.57 -4.72 -2.95
CA VAL A 108 -2.10 -3.41 -2.45
C VAL A 108 -3.29 -2.53 -2.02
N LEU A 109 -3.13 -1.79 -0.92
CA LEU A 109 -4.21 -0.97 -0.36
C LEU A 109 -4.55 0.26 -1.22
N ASP A 110 -3.54 0.83 -1.89
CA ASP A 110 -3.74 1.99 -2.76
C ASP A 110 -4.33 1.56 -4.11
N MET A 111 -5.64 1.77 -4.26
CA MET A 111 -6.38 1.42 -5.48
C MET A 111 -5.87 2.12 -6.73
N LYS A 112 -5.36 3.36 -6.61
CA LYS A 112 -4.84 4.08 -7.79
C LYS A 112 -3.55 3.43 -8.30
N VAL A 113 -2.74 2.92 -7.38
CA VAL A 113 -1.51 2.19 -7.73
C VAL A 113 -1.87 0.85 -8.35
N SER A 114 -2.85 0.13 -7.77
CA SER A 114 -3.36 -1.12 -8.34
C SER A 114 -3.86 -0.93 -9.77
N GLU A 115 -4.72 0.05 -10.01
CA GLU A 115 -5.24 0.40 -11.35
C GLU A 115 -4.11 0.75 -12.32
N SER A 116 -3.15 1.58 -11.90
CA SER A 116 -1.99 1.97 -12.71
C SER A 116 -1.11 0.78 -13.10
N LEU A 117 -0.94 -0.20 -12.19
CA LEU A 117 -0.20 -1.42 -12.47
C LEU A 117 -0.94 -2.33 -13.45
N GLN A 118 -2.27 -2.43 -13.36
CA GLN A 118 -3.10 -3.24 -14.27
C GLN A 118 -3.10 -2.73 -15.71
N LEU A 119 -2.81 -1.45 -15.94
CA LEU A 119 -2.71 -0.85 -17.28
C LEU A 119 -1.41 -1.20 -18.02
N ARG A 120 -0.43 -1.82 -17.34
CA ARG A 120 0.85 -2.17 -17.96
C ARG A 120 0.77 -3.54 -18.64
N ASP A 121 0.97 -3.55 -19.96
CA ASP A 121 0.94 -4.77 -20.80
C ASP A 121 1.98 -5.82 -20.35
N LYS A 122 3.19 -5.37 -19.99
CA LYS A 122 4.27 -6.23 -19.49
C LYS A 122 4.77 -5.69 -18.17
N LEU A 123 4.24 -6.24 -17.08
CA LEU A 123 4.66 -5.91 -15.72
C LEU A 123 5.55 -7.02 -15.17
N THR A 124 6.75 -6.65 -14.73
CA THR A 124 7.65 -7.54 -13.97
C THR A 124 7.43 -7.39 -12.46
N LEU A 125 7.81 -8.41 -11.69
CA LEU A 125 7.77 -8.35 -10.22
C LEU A 125 8.59 -7.17 -9.67
N ALA A 126 9.78 -6.92 -10.24
CA ALA A 126 10.66 -5.82 -9.82
C ALA A 126 10.03 -4.44 -10.04
N GLU A 127 9.34 -4.24 -11.16
CA GLU A 127 8.61 -3.01 -11.46
C GLU A 127 7.41 -2.83 -10.53
N ALA A 128 6.67 -3.90 -10.23
CA ALA A 128 5.56 -3.85 -9.28
C ALA A 128 6.04 -3.43 -7.89
N ASN A 129 7.10 -4.07 -7.38
CA ASN A 129 7.72 -3.73 -6.09
C ASN A 129 8.17 -2.27 -6.05
N THR A 130 8.86 -1.80 -7.09
CA THR A 130 9.32 -0.41 -7.17
C THR A 130 8.16 0.58 -7.16
N ALA A 131 7.11 0.31 -7.94
CA ALA A 131 5.96 1.20 -8.05
C ALA A 131 5.19 1.35 -6.73
N VAL A 132 4.92 0.23 -6.03
CA VAL A 132 4.19 0.29 -4.76
C VAL A 132 5.00 0.96 -3.65
N ARG A 133 6.33 0.76 -3.62
CA ARG A 133 7.26 1.47 -2.71
C ARG A 133 7.27 2.97 -2.95
N GLN A 134 7.40 3.37 -4.22
CA GLN A 134 7.43 4.78 -4.60
C GLN A 134 6.11 5.47 -4.26
N ALA A 135 4.98 4.80 -4.47
CA ALA A 135 3.68 5.35 -4.14
C ALA A 135 3.49 5.56 -2.62
N GLU A 136 3.92 4.61 -1.79
CA GLU A 136 3.90 4.78 -0.33
C GLU A 136 4.76 5.97 0.11
N LEU A 137 5.99 6.06 -0.41
CA LEU A 137 6.89 7.18 -0.14
C LEU A 137 6.27 8.51 -0.57
N GLN A 138 5.74 8.60 -1.79
CA GLN A 138 5.11 9.82 -2.29
C GLN A 138 3.88 10.22 -1.47
N SER A 139 3.06 9.26 -1.05
CA SER A 139 1.91 9.51 -0.17
C SER A 139 2.35 10.09 1.17
N SER A 140 3.44 9.58 1.75
CA SER A 140 4.01 10.14 2.99
C SER A 140 4.56 11.57 2.81
N GLN A 141 5.31 11.83 1.73
CA GLN A 141 5.86 13.16 1.43
C GLN A 141 4.76 14.18 1.16
N ASN A 142 3.71 13.79 0.42
CA ASN A 142 2.57 14.66 0.14
C ASN A 142 1.80 15.05 1.41
N LYS A 143 1.75 14.19 2.44
CA LYS A 143 1.16 14.54 3.74
C LYS A 143 1.95 15.65 4.44
N ILE A 144 3.28 15.59 4.38
CA ILE A 144 4.17 16.61 4.95
C ILE A 144 3.96 17.95 4.23
N ILE A 145 4.01 17.94 2.89
CA ILE A 145 3.81 19.17 2.08
C ILE A 145 2.45 19.80 2.36
N ARG A 146 1.38 19.00 2.42
CA ARG A 146 0.03 19.51 2.73
C ARG A 146 -0.06 20.10 4.14
N GLN A 147 0.59 19.49 5.13
CA GLN A 147 0.66 20.05 6.48
C GLN A 147 1.46 21.37 6.51
N GLU A 148 2.56 21.47 5.79
CA GLU A 148 3.33 22.73 5.70
C GLU A 148 2.52 23.85 5.02
N GLN A 149 1.76 23.52 3.97
CA GLN A 149 0.86 24.46 3.29
C GLN A 149 -0.31 24.94 4.17
N THR A 150 -0.89 24.07 5.00
CA THR A 150 -1.92 24.51 5.95
C THR A 150 -1.34 25.43 7.01
N VAL A 151 -0.19 25.10 7.60
CA VAL A 151 0.46 25.93 8.63
C VAL A 151 0.87 27.31 8.09
N SER A 152 1.35 27.38 6.85
CA SER A 152 1.70 28.65 6.18
C SER A 152 0.46 29.48 5.83
N SER A 153 -0.65 28.85 5.44
CA SER A 153 -1.95 29.53 5.26
C SER A 153 -2.49 30.13 6.57
N VAL A 154 -2.42 29.41 7.70
CA VAL A 154 -2.83 29.94 9.02
C VAL A 154 -1.93 31.10 9.46
N ARG A 155 -0.61 31.04 9.25
CA ARG A 155 0.32 32.15 9.57
C ARG A 155 0.05 33.40 8.72
N SER A 156 -0.32 33.24 7.45
CA SER A 156 -0.69 34.37 6.58
C SER A 156 -2.02 35.02 6.98
N SER A 157 -2.94 34.24 7.55
CA SER A 157 -4.22 34.72 8.08
C SER A 157 -4.06 35.41 9.43
N ALA A 158 -3.18 34.91 10.31
CA ALA A 158 -2.85 35.54 11.58
C ALA A 158 -2.07 36.87 11.43
N LYS A 159 -1.32 37.04 10.34
CA LYS A 159 -0.69 38.34 9.99
C LYS A 159 -1.67 39.35 9.38
N LYS A 160 -2.85 38.94 8.90
CA LYS A 160 -3.90 39.87 8.43
C LYS A 160 -4.79 40.40 9.55
N SER A 161 -4.71 39.85 10.76
CA SER A 161 -5.47 40.31 11.93
C SER A 161 -4.75 41.35 12.80
N VAL A 162 -3.52 41.74 12.48
CA VAL A 162 -2.76 42.75 13.27
C VAL A 162 -2.57 44.09 12.53
N ASP A 163 -3.05 44.22 11.29
CA ASP A 163 -2.91 45.47 10.51
C ASP A 163 -4.25 46.00 9.97
N GLN A 164 -5.31 45.93 10.79
CA GLN A 164 -6.59 46.61 10.50
C GLN A 164 -6.75 47.96 11.22
N ASN A 165 -5.68 48.57 11.75
CA ASN A 165 -5.81 49.86 12.43
C ASN A 165 -4.87 50.98 11.95
N LYS A 166 -4.31 50.89 10.73
CA LYS A 166 -3.61 52.04 10.16
C LYS A 166 -3.55 52.00 8.64
N LYS A 167 -4.57 52.56 7.99
CA LYS A 167 -4.48 53.30 6.72
C LYS A 167 -5.83 53.93 6.39
N GLN A 168 -6.10 55.06 7.05
CA GLN A 168 -6.78 56.15 6.35
C GLN A 168 -5.81 56.64 5.27
N SER A 169 -5.85 56.00 4.09
CA SER A 169 -5.41 56.64 2.86
C SER A 169 -6.65 56.88 2.04
N THR A 170 -7.00 58.16 1.94
CA THR A 170 -7.87 58.78 0.96
C THR A 170 -7.54 58.30 -0.45
N SER A 171 -8.08 57.15 -0.83
CA SER A 171 -8.35 56.85 -2.24
C SER A 171 -9.77 57.34 -2.49
N GLN A 172 -9.88 58.50 -3.14
CA GLN A 172 -11.14 58.97 -3.72
C GLN A 172 -11.54 57.96 -4.80
N GLU A 173 -12.16 56.85 -4.41
CA GLU A 173 -12.95 56.04 -5.32
C GLU A 173 -14.14 56.89 -5.75
N ARG A 174 -14.05 57.38 -6.99
CA ARG A 174 -15.06 58.19 -7.63
C ARG A 174 -16.20 57.27 -8.05
N TRP A 175 -17.22 57.16 -7.20
CA TRP A 175 -18.41 56.36 -7.45
C TRP A 175 -19.35 57.10 -8.40
N THR A 176 -19.55 56.56 -9.60
CA THR A 176 -20.42 57.12 -10.63
C THR A 176 -21.81 56.49 -10.60
N TYR A 177 -22.82 57.34 -10.75
CA TYR A 177 -24.22 56.98 -10.99
C TYR A 177 -24.59 57.60 -12.34
N SER A 178 -25.09 56.77 -13.26
CA SER A 178 -25.81 57.12 -14.50
C SER A 178 -25.69 58.58 -14.97
N GLY A 179 -24.48 59.00 -15.36
CA GLY A 179 -24.24 60.29 -16.01
C GLY A 179 -24.57 61.58 -15.24
N ILE A 180 -25.10 61.55 -14.00
CA ILE A 180 -25.43 62.76 -13.23
C ILE A 180 -25.10 62.56 -11.74
N SER A 181 -24.44 63.57 -11.20
CA SER A 181 -23.60 63.62 -10.00
C SER A 181 -24.23 63.22 -8.66
N THR A 182 -23.46 62.39 -7.93
CA THR A 182 -23.15 62.43 -6.49
C THR A 182 -24.31 62.46 -5.47
N CYS A 183 -24.60 61.31 -4.88
CA CYS A 183 -25.08 61.28 -3.50
C CYS A 183 -23.95 61.79 -2.58
N LYS A 184 -24.01 63.07 -2.22
CA LYS A 184 -23.03 63.75 -1.35
C LYS A 184 -22.94 63.14 0.05
N ASP A 185 -23.99 62.45 0.49
CA ASP A 185 -24.08 61.82 1.80
C ASP A 185 -24.46 60.34 1.67
N ARG A 186 -23.56 59.47 2.13
CA ARG A 186 -23.74 58.01 2.12
C ARG A 186 -24.88 57.57 3.04
N ALA A 187 -25.23 58.35 4.07
CA ALA A 187 -26.33 58.02 4.97
C ALA A 187 -27.70 58.16 4.29
N LYS A 188 -27.82 59.11 3.35
CA LYS A 188 -29.08 59.46 2.68
C LYS A 188 -29.22 58.86 1.29
N CYS A 189 -28.24 58.07 0.83
CA CYS A 189 -28.28 57.47 -0.50
C CYS A 189 -29.34 56.35 -0.57
N PRO A 190 -30.37 56.46 -1.43
CA PRO A 190 -31.41 55.43 -1.58
C PRO A 190 -30.85 54.06 -2.02
N ALA A 191 -29.73 54.05 -2.72
CA ALA A 191 -29.08 52.82 -3.18
C ALA A 191 -28.29 52.09 -2.06
N LYS A 192 -28.14 52.69 -0.86
CA LYS A 192 -27.29 52.18 0.23
C LYS A 192 -27.67 50.77 0.68
N LEU A 193 -28.96 50.49 0.85
CA LEU A 193 -29.47 49.20 1.32
C LEU A 193 -30.11 48.35 0.21
N SER A 194 -30.11 48.90 -1.01
CA SER A 194 -30.74 48.29 -2.17
C SER A 194 -29.75 47.42 -2.93
N ASN A 195 -30.19 46.26 -3.39
CA ASN A 195 -29.38 45.39 -4.26
C ASN A 195 -29.48 45.89 -5.71
N CYS A 196 -28.34 45.99 -6.40
CA CYS A 196 -28.31 46.26 -7.83
C CYS A 196 -28.94 45.09 -8.59
N ARG A 197 -29.87 45.36 -9.51
CA ARG A 197 -30.55 44.30 -10.27
C ARG A 197 -29.63 43.52 -11.23
N SER A 198 -28.50 44.10 -11.64
CA SER A 198 -27.62 43.50 -12.64
C SER A 198 -26.43 42.76 -12.05
N CYS A 199 -25.91 43.20 -10.90
CA CYS A 199 -24.76 42.55 -10.26
C CYS A 199 -25.05 42.00 -8.87
N LEU A 200 -26.29 42.18 -8.36
CA LEU A 200 -26.78 41.75 -7.04
C LEU A 200 -26.01 42.33 -5.84
N LYS A 201 -25.00 43.17 -6.05
CA LYS A 201 -24.25 43.86 -4.98
C LYS A 201 -25.05 45.05 -4.44
N ARG A 202 -24.91 45.32 -3.15
CA ARG A 202 -25.54 46.46 -2.46
C ARG A 202 -24.77 47.76 -2.70
N GLY A 203 -25.47 48.89 -2.61
CA GLY A 203 -24.84 50.21 -2.57
C GLY A 203 -24.86 51.00 -3.88
N HIS A 204 -25.44 50.44 -4.96
CA HIS A 204 -25.63 51.14 -6.23
C HIS A 204 -26.80 50.52 -7.01
N TRP A 205 -27.25 51.22 -8.06
CA TRP A 205 -28.19 50.68 -9.04
C TRP A 205 -27.55 50.68 -10.43
N ASN A 206 -28.07 49.82 -11.31
CA ASN A 206 -27.56 49.72 -12.67
C ASN A 206 -28.00 50.94 -13.49
N ALA A 207 -27.17 51.41 -14.41
CA ALA A 207 -27.57 52.43 -15.36
C ALA A 207 -28.65 51.86 -16.29
N VAL A 208 -29.79 52.54 -16.37
CA VAL A 208 -30.87 52.20 -17.29
C VAL A 208 -30.59 52.96 -18.58
N SER A 209 -30.43 52.24 -19.70
CA SER A 209 -30.34 52.83 -21.03
C SER A 209 -31.62 53.60 -21.34
N LYS A 210 -31.49 54.83 -21.87
CA LYS A 210 -32.61 55.57 -22.50
C LYS A 210 -32.94 54.97 -23.85
#